data_AF-A0A9E3YA88-F1
#
_entry.id   AF-A0A9E3YA88-F1
#
_cell.length_a   1.000
_cell.length_b   1.000
_cell.length_c   1.000
_cell.angle_alpha   90.00
_cell.angle_beta   90.00
_cell.angle_gamma   90.00
#
_symmetry.space_group_name_H-M   'P 1'
#
loop_
_entity.id
_entity.type
_entity.pdbx_description
1 polymer ?
#
loop_
_entity_poly.entity_id
_entity_poly.type
_entity_poly.pdbx_seq_one_letter_code
_entity_poly.pdbx_strand_id
1 'polypeptide(L)'
;MITLHLVVAWCAVIGTGIAGAWALLANFVPAVRGKPMWWFMALAQGLMIVQVVLGVILLAGLDYEAHERHVFYGFLTFIAIGIIYAYRQQMEHKLFLLYGLGTLFVMGLGIRAMSFAL
;
A
#
# COMPACT_ATOMS: atom_id res chain seq x y z
N MET A 1 -11.77 -17.39 -2.31
CA MET A 1 -11.60 -15.94 -2.55
C MET A 1 -11.29 -15.17 -1.27
N ILE A 2 -12.06 -15.31 -0.18
CA ILE A 2 -11.80 -14.61 1.09
C ILE A 2 -10.43 -14.96 1.71
N THR A 3 -10.05 -16.24 1.76
CA THR A 3 -8.72 -16.65 2.27
C THR A 3 -7.57 -16.02 1.48
N LEU A 4 -7.72 -15.94 0.15
CA LEU A 4 -6.74 -15.28 -0.72
C LEU A 4 -6.66 -13.78 -0.40
N HIS A 5 -7.82 -13.11 -0.29
CA HIS A 5 -7.89 -11.70 0.12
C HIS A 5 -7.23 -11.48 1.49
N LEU A 6 -7.42 -12.37 2.47
CA LEU A 6 -6.78 -12.24 3.78
C LEU A 6 -5.26 -12.41 3.71
N VAL A 7 -4.76 -13.42 2.99
CA VAL A 7 -3.31 -13.67 2.84
C VAL A 7 -2.64 -12.51 2.12
N VAL A 8 -3.26 -12.04 1.02
CA VAL A 8 -2.76 -10.88 0.27
C VAL A 8 -2.80 -9.60 1.12
N ALA A 9 -3.79 -9.43 2.01
CA ALA A 9 -3.84 -8.32 2.96
C ALA A 9 -2.56 -8.24 3.82
N TRP A 10 -2.20 -9.35 4.47
CA TRP A 10 -1.04 -9.41 5.35
C TRP A 10 0.26 -9.18 4.57
N CYS A 11 0.40 -9.82 3.40
CA CYS A 11 1.55 -9.61 2.53
C CYS A 11 1.68 -8.15 2.07
N ALA A 12 0.57 -7.52 1.69
CA ALA A 12 0.53 -6.12 1.24
C ALA A 12 0.86 -5.14 2.38
N VAL A 13 0.27 -5.32 3.57
CA VAL A 13 0.53 -4.44 4.73
C VAL A 13 1.97 -4.57 5.20
N ILE A 14 2.46 -5.80 5.40
CA ILE A 14 3.86 -6.01 5.83
C ILE A 14 4.82 -5.50 4.75
N GLY A 15 4.56 -5.81 3.48
CA GLY A 15 5.38 -5.37 2.36
C GLY A 15 5.46 -3.84 2.25
N THR A 16 4.32 -3.15 2.35
CA THR A 16 4.29 -1.68 2.32
C THR A 16 4.96 -1.06 3.55
N GLY A 17 4.84 -1.68 4.72
CA GLY A 17 5.57 -1.29 5.93
C GLY A 17 7.09 -1.36 5.75
N ILE A 18 7.59 -2.51 5.28
CA ILE A 18 9.03 -2.71 5.00
C ILE A 18 9.50 -1.73 3.91
N ALA A 19 8.73 -1.57 2.84
CA ALA A 19 9.11 -0.71 1.71
C ALA A 19 9.17 0.76 2.13
N GLY A 20 8.18 1.22 2.89
CA GLY A 20 8.14 2.56 3.46
C GLY A 20 9.29 2.82 4.44
N ALA A 21 9.56 1.86 5.33
CA ALA A 21 10.70 1.95 6.26
C ALA A 21 12.05 1.98 5.52
N TRP A 22 12.22 1.16 4.48
CA TRP A 22 13.44 1.15 3.67
C TRP A 22 13.60 2.47 2.91
N ALA A 23 12.58 2.96 2.23
CA ALA A 23 12.66 4.25 1.54
C ALA A 23 12.92 5.42 2.51
N LEU A 24 12.32 5.40 3.70
CA LEU A 24 12.60 6.38 4.74
C LEU A 24 14.04 6.28 5.25
N LEU A 25 14.56 5.08 5.47
CA LEU A 25 15.97 4.87 5.83
C LEU A 25 16.91 5.37 4.73
N ALA A 26 16.58 5.11 3.46
CA ALA A 26 17.33 5.56 2.30
C ALA A 26 17.41 7.08 2.17
N ASN A 27 16.46 7.81 2.77
CA ASN A 27 16.56 9.27 2.88
C ASN A 27 17.79 9.69 3.71
N PHE A 28 18.05 9.00 4.82
CA PHE A 28 19.14 9.32 5.76
C PHE A 28 20.44 8.58 5.47
N VAL A 29 20.36 7.36 4.94
CA VAL A 29 21.49 6.47 4.72
C VAL A 29 21.60 6.16 3.21
N PRO A 30 22.45 6.88 2.46
CA PRO A 30 22.57 6.67 1.02
C PRO A 30 23.00 5.25 0.62
N ALA A 31 23.69 4.51 1.50
CA ALA A 31 24.18 3.16 1.25
C ALA A 31 23.08 2.12 1.02
N VAL A 32 21.85 2.36 1.51
CA VAL A 32 20.71 1.44 1.29
C VAL A 32 19.87 1.80 0.06
N ARG A 33 20.29 2.82 -0.71
CA ARG A 33 19.66 3.19 -1.99
C ARG A 33 20.03 2.19 -3.07
N GLY A 34 19.12 1.93 -4.00
CA GLY A 34 19.42 1.14 -5.18
C GLY A 34 18.18 0.64 -5.91
N LYS A 35 18.40 0.02 -7.07
CA LYS A 35 17.34 -0.63 -7.85
C LYS A 35 16.53 -1.68 -7.05
N PRO A 36 17.12 -2.51 -6.17
CA PRO A 36 16.36 -3.50 -5.40
C PRO A 36 15.27 -2.87 -4.52
N MET A 37 15.56 -1.72 -3.90
CA MET A 37 14.59 -0.98 -3.08
C MET A 37 13.37 -0.57 -3.91
N TRP A 38 13.58 -0.06 -5.12
CA TRP A 38 12.48 0.37 -6.01
C TRP A 38 11.66 -0.81 -6.53
N TRP A 39 12.30 -1.93 -6.85
CA TRP A 39 11.58 -3.16 -7.22
C TRP A 39 10.72 -3.69 -6.08
N PHE A 40 11.27 -3.70 -4.86
CA PHE A 40 10.53 -4.09 -3.67
C PHE A 40 9.35 -3.14 -3.39
N MET A 41 9.57 -1.82 -3.53
CA MET A 41 8.52 -0.80 -3.42
C MET A 41 7.38 -1.04 -4.42
N ALA A 42 7.72 -1.26 -5.68
CA ALA A 42 6.74 -1.54 -6.74
C ALA A 42 5.96 -2.83 -6.46
N LEU A 43 6.63 -3.89 -6.00
CA LEU A 43 6.00 -5.14 -5.60
C LEU A 43 5.03 -4.94 -4.43
N ALA A 44 5.45 -4.22 -3.38
CA ALA A 44 4.64 -3.97 -2.19
C ALA A 44 3.38 -3.14 -2.50
N GLN A 45 3.52 -2.03 -3.23
CA GLN A 45 2.38 -1.23 -3.66
C GLN A 45 1.49 -1.99 -4.65
N GLY A 46 2.10 -2.80 -5.53
CA GLY A 46 1.40 -3.70 -6.45
C GLY A 46 0.53 -4.71 -5.71
N LEU A 47 1.04 -5.35 -4.64
CA LEU A 47 0.26 -6.24 -3.79
C LEU A 47 -0.92 -5.53 -3.13
N MET A 48 -0.75 -4.26 -2.71
CA MET A 48 -1.84 -3.46 -2.17
C MET A 48 -2.92 -3.18 -3.23
N ILE A 49 -2.53 -2.91 -4.47
CA ILE A 49 -3.50 -2.75 -5.58
C ILE A 49 -4.23 -4.06 -5.85
N VAL A 50 -3.51 -5.19 -5.91
CA VAL A 50 -4.12 -6.54 -6.05
C VAL A 50 -5.13 -6.78 -4.93
N GLN A 51 -4.81 -6.37 -3.70
CA GLN A 51 -5.71 -6.51 -2.56
C GLN A 51 -7.02 -5.75 -2.75
N VAL A 52 -6.95 -4.50 -3.21
CA VAL A 52 -8.13 -3.69 -3.50
C VAL A 52 -8.96 -4.30 -4.63
N VAL A 53 -8.32 -4.79 -5.70
CA VAL A 53 -9.02 -5.48 -6.80
C VAL A 53 -9.74 -6.73 -6.31
N LEU A 54 -9.10 -7.56 -5.47
CA LEU A 54 -9.74 -8.72 -4.86
C LEU A 54 -10.94 -8.32 -3.99
N GLY A 55 -10.83 -7.21 -3.25
CA GLY A 55 -11.94 -6.65 -2.48
C GLY A 55 -13.12 -6.23 -3.35
N VAL A 56 -12.85 -5.57 -4.49
CA VAL A 56 -13.89 -5.18 -5.46
C VAL A 56 -14.56 -6.41 -6.07
N ILE A 57 -13.80 -7.45 -6.41
CA ILE A 57 -14.36 -8.71 -6.92
C ILE A 57 -15.28 -9.37 -5.88
N LEU A 58 -14.89 -9.37 -4.60
CA LEU A 58 -15.74 -9.90 -3.53
C LEU A 58 -17.04 -9.09 -3.38
N LEU A 59 -16.93 -7.75 -3.34
CA LEU A 59 -18.06 -6.85 -3.12
C LEU A 59 -19.05 -6.83 -4.30
N ALA A 60 -18.55 -6.68 -5.53
CA ALA A 60 -19.38 -6.46 -6.71
C ALA A 60 -19.60 -7.72 -7.57
N GLY A 61 -18.72 -8.71 -7.46
CA GLY A 61 -18.79 -9.93 -8.27
C GLY A 61 -19.34 -11.15 -7.53
N LEU A 62 -19.31 -11.13 -6.20
CA LEU A 62 -19.72 -12.25 -5.34
C LEU A 62 -20.71 -11.83 -4.25
N ASP A 63 -21.25 -10.61 -4.33
CA ASP A 63 -22.22 -10.02 -3.40
C ASP A 63 -21.83 -10.14 -1.92
N TYR A 64 -20.53 -10.04 -1.62
CA TYR A 64 -20.03 -10.09 -0.25
C TYR A 64 -20.27 -8.76 0.46
N GLU A 65 -21.02 -8.78 1.56
CA GLU A 65 -21.23 -7.59 2.39
C GLU A 65 -19.96 -7.25 3.19
N ALA A 66 -19.45 -6.04 2.98
CA ALA A 66 -18.34 -5.48 3.75
C ALA A 66 -18.79 -4.20 4.44
N HIS A 67 -18.26 -3.96 5.63
CA HIS A 67 -18.56 -2.74 6.38
C HIS A 67 -18.09 -1.49 5.61
N GLU A 68 -18.87 -0.41 5.59
CA GLU A 68 -18.56 0.80 4.81
C GLU A 68 -17.18 1.38 5.12
N ARG A 69 -16.74 1.32 6.38
CA ARG A 69 -15.40 1.78 6.79
C ARG A 69 -14.28 0.96 6.16
N HIS A 70 -14.46 -0.36 5.99
CA HIS A 70 -13.47 -1.19 5.29
C HIS A 70 -13.30 -0.74 3.84
N VAL A 71 -14.43 -0.57 3.14
CA VAL A 71 -14.46 -0.12 1.74
C VAL A 71 -13.82 1.26 1.61
N PHE A 72 -14.15 2.19 2.51
CA PHE A 72 -13.58 3.54 2.54
C PHE A 72 -12.05 3.53 2.68
N TYR A 73 -11.51 2.84 3.69
CA TYR A 73 -10.06 2.80 3.88
C TYR A 73 -9.35 2.01 2.77
N GLY A 74 -9.96 0.95 2.25
CA GLY A 74 -9.48 0.22 1.08
C GLY A 74 -9.33 1.13 -0.14
N PHE A 75 -10.36 1.91 -0.46
CA PHE A 75 -10.31 2.89 -1.55
C PHE A 75 -9.27 3.99 -1.30
N LEU A 76 -9.15 4.48 -0.06
CA LEU A 76 -8.17 5.50 0.30
C LEU A 76 -6.72 5.00 0.14
N THR A 77 -6.44 3.71 0.38
CA THR A 77 -5.10 3.13 0.09
C THR A 77 -4.77 3.21 -1.40
N PHE A 78 -5.72 2.88 -2.28
CA PHE A 78 -5.55 2.94 -3.73
C PHE A 78 -5.28 4.36 -4.21
N ILE A 79 -6.08 5.33 -3.75
CA ILE A 79 -5.86 6.75 -4.07
C ILE A 79 -4.50 7.22 -3.56
N ALA A 80 -4.13 6.88 -2.32
CA ALA A 80 -2.86 7.30 -1.73
C ALA A 80 -1.65 6.82 -2.57
N ILE A 81 -1.67 5.57 -3.07
CA ILE A 81 -0.66 5.06 -4.00
C ILE A 81 -0.62 5.91 -5.28
N GLY A 82 -1.78 6.22 -5.85
CA GLY A 82 -1.90 7.08 -7.03
C GLY A 82 -1.31 8.49 -6.81
N ILE A 83 -1.59 9.11 -5.66
CA ILE A 83 -1.05 10.42 -5.28
C ILE A 83 0.48 10.37 -5.14
N ILE A 84 1.01 9.37 -4.41
CA ILE A 84 2.47 9.19 -4.26
C ILE A 84 3.14 9.09 -5.63
N TYR A 85 2.55 8.31 -6.54
CA TYR A 85 3.08 8.17 -7.89
C TYR A 85 2.97 9.47 -8.69
N ALA A 86 1.84 10.17 -8.64
CA ALA A 86 1.61 11.41 -9.39
C ALA A 86 2.59 12.53 -8.99
N TYR A 87 2.90 12.65 -7.69
CA TYR A 87 3.80 13.68 -7.16
C TYR A 87 5.29 13.33 -7.30
N ARG A 88 5.66 12.13 -7.77
CA ARG A 88 7.06 11.67 -7.81
C ARG A 88 8.01 12.60 -8.56
N GLN A 89 7.56 13.22 -9.65
CA GLN A 89 8.38 14.15 -10.44
C GLN A 89 8.45 15.53 -9.78
N GLN A 90 7.33 16.02 -9.25
CA GLN A 90 7.26 17.32 -8.56
C GLN A 90 8.09 17.33 -7.26
N MET A 91 8.20 16.16 -6.63
CA MET A 91 8.90 15.95 -5.37
C MET A 91 10.21 15.16 -5.56
N GLU A 92 10.85 15.23 -6.72
CA GLU A 92 12.09 14.48 -7.01
C GLU A 92 13.18 14.74 -5.96
N HIS A 93 13.33 15.98 -5.52
CA HIS A 93 14.26 16.41 -4.47
C HIS A 93 13.96 15.80 -3.07
N LYS A 94 12.77 15.23 -2.86
CA LYS A 94 12.31 14.57 -1.62
C LYS A 94 11.74 13.18 -1.89
N LEU A 95 12.18 12.52 -2.97
CA LEU A 95 11.57 11.29 -3.47
C LEU A 95 11.55 10.17 -2.41
N PHE A 96 12.65 9.95 -1.70
CA PHE A 96 12.73 8.94 -0.63
C PHE A 96 11.81 9.25 0.55
N LEU A 97 11.63 10.53 0.89
CA LEU A 97 10.71 10.94 1.95
C LEU A 97 9.24 10.77 1.51
N LEU A 98 8.92 11.13 0.27
CA LEU A 98 7.59 10.95 -0.32
C LEU A 98 7.20 9.46 -0.33
N TYR A 99 8.06 8.59 -0.86
CA TYR A 99 7.80 7.15 -0.90
C TYR A 99 7.89 6.51 0.49
N GLY A 100 8.78 6.98 1.36
CA GLY A 100 8.91 6.46 2.72
C GLY A 100 7.68 6.74 3.56
N LEU A 101 7.38 8.02 3.82
CA LEU A 101 6.22 8.42 4.61
C LEU A 101 4.90 8.07 3.92
N GLY A 102 4.82 8.25 2.60
CA GLY A 102 3.62 7.92 1.84
C GLY A 102 3.29 6.43 1.91
N THR A 103 4.28 5.54 1.76
CA THR A 103 4.02 4.09 1.80
C THR A 103 3.78 3.60 3.23
N LEU A 104 4.41 4.21 4.25
CA LEU A 104 4.05 3.95 5.66
C LEU A 104 2.62 4.41 5.98
N PHE A 105 2.17 5.51 5.38
CA PHE A 105 0.78 5.95 5.49
C PHE A 105 -0.17 4.94 4.83
N VAL A 106 0.16 4.42 3.64
CA VAL A 106 -0.59 3.34 2.97
C VAL A 106 -0.67 2.08 3.85
N MET A 107 0.42 1.68 4.50
CA MET A 107 0.41 0.60 5.49
C MET A 107 -0.59 0.89 6.62
N GLY A 108 -0.54 2.09 7.21
CA GLY A 108 -1.45 2.48 8.29
C GLY A 108 -2.93 2.45 7.88
N LEU A 109 -3.24 2.90 6.66
CA LEU A 109 -4.57 2.79 6.07
C LEU A 109 -4.99 1.33 5.85
N GLY A 110 -4.08 0.47 5.40
CA GLY A 110 -4.33 -0.96 5.24
C GLY A 110 -4.66 -1.65 6.56
N ILE A 111 -3.93 -1.33 7.64
CA ILE A 111 -4.24 -1.82 9.00
C ILE A 111 -5.62 -1.36 9.46
N ARG A 112 -5.97 -0.09 9.19
CA ARG A 112 -7.32 0.44 9.50
C ARG A 112 -8.40 -0.28 8.72
N ALA A 113 -8.19 -0.56 7.44
CA ALA A 113 -9.12 -1.33 6.63
C ALA A 113 -9.32 -2.75 7.21
N MET A 114 -8.25 -3.42 7.61
CA MET A 114 -8.32 -4.76 8.22
C MET A 114 -9.05 -4.75 9.57
N SER A 115 -8.88 -3.69 10.37
CA SER A 115 -9.53 -3.56 11.68
C SER A 115 -11.06 -3.40 11.59
N PHE A 116 -11.57 -3.00 10.43
CA PHE A 116 -13.00 -2.86 10.14
C PHE A 116 -13.52 -3.89 9.14
N ALA A 117 -12.76 -4.97 8.88
CA ALA A 117 -13.09 -5.97 7.86
C ALA A 117 -14.28 -6.90 8.23
N LEU A 118 -14.86 -6.74 9.43
CA LEU A 118 -16.03 -7.45 9.96
C LEU A 118 -17.07 -6.44 10.43
#